data_AF-A0A133RZU4-F1
#
_entry.id   AF-A0A133RZU4-F1
#
_cell.length_a   1.000
_cell.length_b   1.000
_cell.length_c   1.000
_cell.angle_alpha   90.00
_cell.angle_beta   90.00
_cell.angle_gamma   90.00
#
_symmetry.space_group_name_H-M   'P 1'
#
loop_
_entity.id
_entity.type
_entity.pdbx_description
1 polymer ?
#
loop_
_entity_poly.entity_id
_entity_poly.type
_entity_poly.pdbx_seq_one_letter_code
_entity_poly.pdbx_strand_id
1 'polypeptide(L)'
;MENLEEIYENLYDFVKNLEILIQKNIFNNQQIDEIHCFVNEIMTLCKSKKFNLTSTDLKSLSSLNELLIKTPDSAKLYLIEQVENFYTDVLEPTKNELY
;
A
#
# COMPACT_ATOMS: atom_id res chain seq x y z
N MET A 1 20.05 -8.97 -11.30
CA MET A 1 19.30 -9.29 -10.08
C MET A 1 19.54 -8.13 -9.16
N GLU A 2 18.53 -7.26 -9.01
CA GLU A 2 18.57 -6.24 -7.97
C GLU A 2 18.75 -6.92 -6.61
N ASN A 3 19.49 -6.27 -5.71
CA ASN A 3 19.57 -6.72 -4.33
C ASN A 3 18.19 -6.55 -3.70
N LEU A 4 17.75 -7.50 -2.88
CA LEU A 4 16.47 -7.40 -2.16
C LEU A 4 16.38 -6.10 -1.32
N GLU A 5 17.51 -5.60 -0.82
CA GLU A 5 17.60 -4.28 -0.17
C GLU A 5 17.26 -3.13 -1.12
N GLU A 6 17.76 -3.14 -2.35
CA GLU A 6 17.47 -2.12 -3.37
C GLU A 6 15.99 -2.12 -3.74
N ILE A 7 15.39 -3.32 -3.88
CA ILE A 7 13.95 -3.47 -4.08
C ILE A 7 13.15 -2.90 -2.91
N TYR A 8 13.61 -3.06 -1.66
CA TYR A 8 12.95 -2.49 -0.50
C TYR A 8 13.06 -0.97 -0.41
N GLU A 9 14.19 -0.39 -0.82
CA GLU A 9 14.35 1.07 -0.95
C GLU A 9 13.42 1.61 -2.04
N ASN A 10 13.38 0.97 -3.21
CA ASN A 10 12.45 1.35 -4.29
C ASN A 10 10.99 1.25 -3.83
N LEU A 11 10.62 0.17 -3.14
CA LEU A 11 9.29 0.00 -2.57
C LEU A 11 8.93 1.15 -1.60
N TYR A 12 9.89 1.62 -0.80
CA TYR A 12 9.64 2.71 0.15
C TYR A 12 9.16 3.97 -0.57
N ASP A 13 9.78 4.32 -1.70
CA ASP A 13 9.36 5.48 -2.50
C ASP A 13 7.94 5.30 -3.08
N PHE A 14 7.62 4.11 -3.58
CA PHE A 14 6.26 3.81 -4.07
C PHE A 14 5.22 3.90 -2.94
N VAL A 15 5.55 3.36 -1.76
CA VAL A 15 4.69 3.41 -0.59
C VAL A 15 4.48 4.86 -0.10
N LYS A 16 5.52 5.69 -0.15
CA LYS A 16 5.41 7.12 0.16
C LYS A 16 4.54 7.87 -0.84
N ASN A 17 4.60 7.52 -2.11
CA ASN A 17 3.70 8.08 -3.12
C ASN A 17 2.23 7.70 -2.85
N LEU A 18 1.97 6.43 -2.50
CA LEU A 18 0.63 5.99 -2.09
C LEU A 18 0.13 6.77 -0.86
N GLU A 19 0.99 6.96 0.13
CA GLU A 19 0.69 7.74 1.34
C GLU A 19 0.23 9.17 0.99
N ILE A 20 1.00 9.86 0.15
CA ILE A 20 0.73 11.23 -0.29
C ILE A 20 -0.59 11.31 -1.07
N LEU A 21 -0.85 10.34 -1.96
CA LEU A 21 -2.08 10.28 -2.76
C LEU A 21 -3.31 10.16 -1.86
N ILE A 22 -3.28 9.24 -0.90
CA ILE A 22 -4.39 9.03 0.04
C ILE A 22 -4.59 10.27 0.92
N GLN A 23 -3.50 10.83 1.47
CA GLN A 23 -3.54 12.03 2.30
C GLN A 23 -4.20 13.21 1.57
N LYS A 24 -3.76 13.50 0.34
CA LYS A 24 -4.22 14.68 -0.40
C LYS A 24 -5.62 14.50 -0.97
N ASN A 25 -5.91 13.34 -1.55
CA ASN A 25 -7.12 13.15 -2.36
C ASN A 25 -8.32 12.68 -1.54
N ILE A 26 -8.10 12.07 -0.36
CA ILE A 26 -9.18 11.54 0.47
C ILE A 26 -9.35 12.34 1.75
N PHE A 27 -8.26 12.58 2.46
CA PHE A 27 -8.31 13.11 3.83
C PHE A 27 -7.91 14.59 3.93
N ASN A 28 -7.59 15.26 2.83
CA ASN A 28 -7.13 16.65 2.81
C ASN A 28 -6.02 16.92 3.86
N ASN A 29 -5.04 16.01 3.92
CA ASN A 29 -3.93 15.96 4.87
C ASN A 29 -4.32 15.74 6.35
N GLN A 30 -5.49 15.15 6.61
CA GLN A 30 -5.88 14.64 7.94
C GLN A 30 -5.65 13.12 8.03
N GLN A 31 -5.90 12.52 9.20
CA GLN A 31 -5.74 11.07 9.47
C GLN A 31 -4.32 10.54 9.17
N ILE A 32 -3.30 11.36 9.45
CA ILE A 32 -1.89 11.08 9.11
C ILE A 32 -1.42 9.78 9.77
N ASP A 33 -1.76 9.57 11.04
CA ASP A 33 -1.31 8.41 11.81
C ASP A 33 -1.91 7.10 11.27
N GLU A 34 -3.18 7.11 10.87
CA GLU A 34 -3.86 5.95 10.30
C GLU A 34 -3.31 5.59 8.92
N ILE A 35 -3.04 6.61 8.08
CA ILE A 35 -2.45 6.39 6.77
C ILE A 35 -1.01 5.89 6.95
N HIS A 36 -0.23 6.46 7.88
CA HIS A 36 1.10 5.96 8.24
C HIS A 36 1.08 4.51 8.73
N CYS A 37 0.12 4.16 9.59
CA CYS A 37 -0.06 2.79 10.05
C CYS A 37 -0.30 1.84 8.87
N PHE A 38 -1.20 2.22 7.96
CA PHE A 38 -1.52 1.45 6.77
C PHE A 38 -0.32 1.20 5.87
N VAL A 39 0.41 2.25 5.50
CA VAL A 39 1.57 2.12 4.60
C VAL A 39 2.74 1.37 5.24
N ASN A 40 2.91 1.48 6.57
CA ASN A 40 3.89 0.68 7.30
C ASN A 40 3.50 -0.80 7.38
N GLU A 41 2.21 -1.12 7.50
CA GLU A 41 1.72 -2.51 7.45
C GLU A 41 1.99 -3.13 6.07
N ILE A 42 1.79 -2.38 4.97
CA ILE A 42 2.19 -2.80 3.62
C ILE A 42 3.68 -3.15 3.55
N MET A 43 4.55 -2.24 4.00
CA MET A 43 6.01 -2.46 4.00
C MET A 43 6.39 -3.71 4.79
N THR A 44 5.79 -3.89 5.96
CA THR A 44 6.04 -5.04 6.83
C THR A 44 5.57 -6.35 6.19
N LEU A 45 4.41 -6.32 5.53
CA LEU A 45 3.88 -7.46 4.79
C LEU A 45 4.81 -7.85 3.63
N CYS A 46 5.25 -6.88 2.83
CA CYS A 46 6.15 -7.13 1.70
C CYS A 46 7.48 -7.74 2.15
N LYS A 47 8.04 -7.24 3.26
CA LYS A 47 9.28 -7.79 3.87
C LYS A 47 9.07 -9.20 4.42
N SER A 48 8.01 -9.43 5.21
CA SER A 48 7.76 -10.72 5.85
C SER A 48 7.47 -11.84 4.84
N LYS A 49 6.75 -11.54 3.76
CA LYS A 49 6.44 -12.48 2.70
C LYS A 49 7.44 -12.47 1.53
N LYS A 50 8.47 -11.64 1.58
CA LYS A 50 9.44 -11.43 0.48
C LYS A 50 8.73 -11.25 -0.88
N PHE A 51 7.75 -10.36 -0.92
CA PHE A 51 6.89 -10.10 -2.09
C PHE A 51 6.02 -11.27 -2.58
N ASN A 52 6.08 -12.47 -1.98
CA ASN A 52 5.16 -13.56 -2.28
C ASN A 52 3.79 -13.35 -1.62
N LEU A 53 3.07 -12.35 -2.10
CA LEU A 53 1.75 -11.93 -1.64
C LEU A 53 0.77 -11.84 -2.82
N THR A 54 -0.49 -11.56 -2.51
CA THR A 54 -1.63 -11.41 -3.42
C THR A 54 -2.38 -10.11 -3.13
N SER A 55 -3.23 -9.64 -4.05
CA SER A 55 -4.13 -8.51 -3.79
C SER A 55 -5.02 -8.76 -2.56
N THR A 56 -5.44 -10.01 -2.34
CA THR A 56 -6.24 -10.38 -1.15
C THR A 56 -5.47 -10.15 0.15
N ASP A 57 -4.16 -10.35 0.18
CA ASP A 57 -3.35 -10.08 1.38
C ASP A 57 -3.38 -8.59 1.76
N LEU A 58 -3.32 -7.69 0.77
CA LEU A 58 -3.45 -6.24 0.99
C LEU A 58 -4.87 -5.85 1.41
N LYS A 59 -5.89 -6.40 0.73
CA LYS A 59 -7.31 -6.14 1.04
C LYS A 59 -7.71 -6.60 2.45
N SER A 60 -6.97 -7.56 3.00
CA SER A 60 -7.24 -8.13 4.33
C SER A 60 -6.50 -7.41 5.47
N LEU A 61 -5.69 -6.39 5.16
CA LEU A 61 -4.96 -5.63 6.18
C LEU A 61 -5.93 -4.97 7.16
N SER A 62 -5.61 -5.08 8.45
CA SER A 62 -6.42 -4.51 9.51
C SER A 62 -6.48 -2.99 9.41
N SER A 63 -5.33 -2.36 9.14
CA SER A 63 -5.23 -0.91 8.92
C SER A 63 -6.01 -0.43 7.70
N LEU A 64 -6.14 -1.23 6.64
CA LEU A 64 -6.97 -0.85 5.48
C LEU A 64 -8.45 -0.80 5.87
N ASN A 65 -8.92 -1.76 6.67
CA ASN A 65 -10.29 -1.76 7.17
C ASN A 65 -10.55 -0.55 8.07
N GLU A 66 -9.62 -0.20 8.96
CA GLU A 66 -9.71 1.00 9.79
C GLU A 66 -9.73 2.28 8.94
N LEU A 67 -8.88 2.35 7.91
CA LEU A 67 -8.84 3.48 7.01
C LEU A 67 -10.16 3.63 6.23
N LEU A 68 -10.71 2.53 5.73
CA LEU A 68 -12.01 2.50 5.04
C LEU A 68 -13.18 2.98 5.92
N ILE A 69 -13.15 2.68 7.22
CA ILE A 69 -14.17 3.19 8.16
C ILE A 69 -14.12 4.72 8.25
N LYS A 70 -12.92 5.30 8.18
CA LYS A 70 -12.69 6.75 8.26
C LYS A 70 -12.84 7.47 6.92
N THR A 71 -12.73 6.74 5.81
CA THR A 71 -12.89 7.30 4.46
C THR A 71 -14.35 7.71 4.21
N PRO A 72 -14.59 8.95 3.72
CA PRO A 72 -15.93 9.36 3.27
C PRO A 72 -16.49 8.40 2.22
N ASP A 73 -17.79 8.10 2.28
CA ASP A 73 -18.42 7.13 1.36
C ASP A 73 -18.13 7.42 -0.12
N SER A 74 -18.10 8.70 -0.50
CA SER A 74 -17.79 9.14 -1.87
C SER A 74 -16.37 8.82 -2.34
N ALA A 75 -15.43 8.55 -1.41
CA ALA A 75 -14.03 8.28 -1.69
C ALA A 75 -13.62 6.82 -1.39
N LYS A 76 -14.53 5.97 -0.87
CA LYS A 76 -14.21 4.57 -0.55
C LYS A 76 -13.80 3.77 -1.78
N LEU A 77 -14.52 3.92 -2.89
CA LEU A 77 -14.17 3.25 -4.14
C LEU A 77 -12.78 3.69 -4.61
N TYR A 78 -12.49 4.98 -4.55
CA TYR A 78 -11.19 5.53 -4.90
C TYR A 78 -10.07 4.94 -4.03
N LEU A 79 -10.26 4.82 -2.71
CA LEU A 79 -9.27 4.18 -1.83
C LEU A 79 -9.00 2.73 -2.27
N ILE A 80 -10.05 1.95 -2.50
CA ILE A 80 -9.93 0.56 -2.94
C ILE A 80 -9.17 0.48 -4.27
N GLU A 81 -9.48 1.35 -5.23
CA GLU A 81 -8.76 1.43 -6.50
C GLU A 81 -7.29 1.79 -6.33
N GLN A 82 -6.94 2.72 -5.42
CA GLN A 82 -5.53 3.03 -5.16
C GLN A 82 -4.75 1.84 -4.61
N VAL A 83 -5.37 1.04 -3.73
CA VAL A 83 -4.75 -0.18 -3.19
C VAL A 83 -4.59 -1.25 -4.28
N GLU A 84 -5.60 -1.42 -5.12
CA GLU A 84 -5.55 -2.37 -6.24
C GLU A 84 -4.53 -1.99 -7.30
N ASN A 85 -4.45 -0.71 -7.66
CA ASN A 85 -3.46 -0.20 -8.59
C ASN A 85 -2.06 -0.36 -8.00
N PHE A 86 -1.88 -0.07 -6.71
CA PHE A 86 -0.59 -0.30 -6.05
C PHE A 86 -0.15 -1.76 -6.10
N TYR A 87 -1.07 -2.71 -5.89
CA TYR A 87 -0.75 -4.13 -6.06
C TYR A 87 -0.34 -4.45 -7.50
N THR A 88 -1.17 -4.05 -8.46
CA THR A 88 -1.04 -4.44 -9.88
C THR A 88 0.17 -3.79 -10.55
N ASP A 89 0.44 -2.53 -10.22
CA ASP A 89 1.46 -1.73 -10.89
C ASP A 89 2.83 -1.80 -10.21
N VAL A 90 2.87 -2.15 -8.91
CA VAL A 90 4.11 -2.18 -8.12
C VAL A 90 4.41 -3.58 -7.60
N LEU A 91 3.53 -4.18 -6.80
CA LEU A 91 3.88 -5.40 -6.07
C LEU A 91 3.89 -6.66 -6.93
N GLU A 92 2.93 -6.78 -7.85
CA GLU A 92 2.83 -7.95 -8.73
C GLU A 92 4.01 -8.05 -9.72
N PRO A 93 4.43 -6.96 -10.41
CA PRO A 93 5.65 -6.96 -11.21
C PRO A 93 6.88 -7.30 -10.37
N THR A 94 7.04 -6.69 -9.19
CA THR A 94 8.16 -6.97 -8.28
C THR A 94 8.22 -8.45 -7.89
N LYS A 95 7.07 -9.07 -7.62
CA LYS A 95 6.98 -10.50 -7.33
C LYS A 95 7.41 -11.34 -8.53
N ASN A 96 6.95 -11.03 -9.74
CA ASN A 96 7.27 -11.78 -10.96
C ASN A 96 8.75 -11.67 -11.35
N GLU A 97 9.45 -10.61 -10.93
CA GLU A 97 10.89 -10.47 -11.14
C GLU A 97 11.73 -11.29 -10.15
N LEU A 98 11.17 -11.58 -8.96
CA LEU A 98 11.83 -12.34 -7.90
C LEU A 98 11.63 -13.85 -7.99
N TYR A 99 10.59 -14.33 -8.70
CA TYR A 99 10.15 -15.72 -8.74
C TYR A 99 9.85 -16.20 -10.17
#